data_AF-A0A2E5MKV0-F1
#
_entry.id   AF-A0A2E5MKV0-F1
#
_cell.length_a   1.000
_cell.length_b   1.000
_cell.length_c   1.000
_cell.angle_alpha   90.00
_cell.angle_beta   90.00
_cell.angle_gamma   90.00
#
_symmetry.space_group_name_H-M   'P 1'
#
loop_
_entity.id
_entity.type
_entity.pdbx_description
1 polymer ?
#
loop_
_entity_poly.entity_id
_entity_poly.type
_entity_poly.pdbx_seq_one_letter_code
_entity_poly.pdbx_strand_id
1 'polypeptide(L)'
;MNFKPVMADRFILGEAPHWDADEQEMLWVDIAGRAAYAYQPESTRLRQWHFDEPVSAIVPRAGGHYLVATGRGAYGLNVDTGAINPIAEPAGEPQGNRTNEARVDPQGRFWMASMENNIGPDGGDIPVAESTGMLWCIDTDHSIRRVESGIGISNSLVWSPDQTRMYFADTLQRVIWVYDWDATSGEASNRRVFAATEGCGNPDGSAMDEEGCLWNARWGAGCIIRYRPDGSIDRIVDVPARCPSSCVFGGSDRKTLYVTTAYFGMPESERGESDGALLAAATDIRGQECTPYGG
;
A
#
# COMPACT_ATOMS: atom_id res chain seq x y z
N MET A 1 -10.09 -13.92 -12.78
CA MET A 1 -8.98 -13.27 -13.52
C MET A 1 -7.85 -14.29 -13.67
N ASN A 2 -6.98 -14.16 -14.67
CA ASN A 2 -5.85 -15.08 -14.86
C ASN A 2 -4.53 -14.42 -14.45
N PHE A 3 -4.16 -14.56 -13.18
CA PHE A 3 -2.94 -13.97 -12.64
C PHE A 3 -1.70 -14.74 -13.10
N LYS A 4 -0.68 -13.99 -13.50
CA LYS A 4 0.64 -14.52 -13.85
C LYS A 4 1.74 -13.75 -13.13
N PRO A 5 2.82 -14.41 -12.70
CA PRO A 5 4.02 -13.72 -12.23
C PRO A 5 4.56 -12.80 -13.32
N VAL A 6 4.87 -11.57 -12.92
CA VAL A 6 5.53 -10.56 -13.78
C VAL A 6 7.03 -10.88 -13.90
N MET A 7 7.62 -11.49 -12.87
CA MET A 7 9.03 -11.86 -12.80
C MET A 7 9.27 -13.12 -11.96
N ALA A 8 10.49 -13.63 -12.01
CA ALA A 8 10.92 -14.80 -11.26
C ALA A 8 11.20 -14.50 -9.77
N ASP A 9 11.57 -13.26 -9.46
CA ASP A 9 11.87 -12.79 -8.12
C ASP A 9 10.70 -12.99 -7.16
N ARG A 10 11.03 -13.20 -5.89
CA ARG A 10 10.08 -13.37 -4.80
C ARG A 10 10.47 -12.47 -3.63
N PHE A 11 9.47 -11.80 -3.07
CA PHE A 11 9.61 -10.79 -2.04
C PHE A 11 9.12 -11.34 -0.70
N ILE A 12 9.85 -11.05 0.37
CA ILE A 12 9.50 -11.50 1.71
C ILE A 12 8.15 -10.90 2.09
N LEU A 13 8.03 -9.57 1.97
CA LEU A 13 6.81 -8.81 2.23
C LEU A 13 6.64 -7.76 1.12
N GLY A 14 6.27 -8.22 -0.07
CA GLY A 14 5.96 -7.35 -1.20
C GLY A 14 4.75 -6.47 -0.88
N GLU A 15 4.83 -5.14 -1.04
CA GLU A 15 3.80 -4.21 -0.57
C GLU A 15 3.77 -2.88 -1.34
N ALA A 16 2.76 -2.05 -1.00
CA ALA A 16 2.53 -0.69 -1.48
C ALA A 16 2.69 -0.51 -3.01
N PRO A 17 2.08 -1.37 -3.84
CA PRO A 17 2.16 -1.27 -5.29
C PRO A 17 1.63 0.08 -5.78
N HIS A 18 2.35 0.78 -6.64
CA HIS A 18 1.96 2.06 -7.23
C HIS A 18 2.25 2.04 -8.74
N TRP A 19 1.31 2.51 -9.56
CA TRP A 19 1.54 2.65 -11.00
C TRP A 19 1.96 4.07 -11.34
N ASP A 20 3.21 4.24 -11.79
CA ASP A 20 3.72 5.51 -12.31
C ASP A 20 3.30 5.65 -13.78
N ALA A 21 2.28 6.47 -14.03
CA ALA A 21 1.75 6.66 -15.37
C ALA A 21 2.69 7.47 -16.29
N ASP A 22 3.53 8.34 -15.74
CA ASP A 22 4.43 9.16 -16.55
C ASP A 22 5.60 8.33 -17.09
N GLU A 23 6.16 7.44 -16.27
CA GLU A 23 7.26 6.54 -16.65
C GLU A 23 6.78 5.18 -17.20
N GLN A 24 5.48 4.88 -17.06
CA GLN A 24 4.87 3.57 -17.34
C GLN A 24 5.56 2.44 -16.54
N GLU A 25 5.78 2.68 -15.26
CA GLU A 25 6.47 1.76 -14.36
C GLU A 25 5.60 1.31 -13.19
N MET A 26 5.76 0.04 -12.84
CA MET A 26 5.25 -0.52 -11.60
C MET A 26 6.25 -0.25 -10.48
N LEU A 27 5.81 0.37 -9.40
CA LEU A 27 6.59 0.58 -8.18
C LEU A 27 6.05 -0.30 -7.05
N TRP A 28 6.91 -0.81 -6.18
CA TRP A 28 6.53 -1.54 -4.97
C TRP A 28 7.73 -1.62 -4.01
N VAL A 29 7.49 -2.13 -2.80
CA VAL A 29 8.54 -2.40 -1.81
C VAL A 29 8.56 -3.87 -1.41
N ASP A 30 9.68 -4.33 -0.89
CA ASP A 30 9.78 -5.49 -0.01
C ASP A 30 10.12 -4.97 1.39
N ILE A 31 9.12 -4.89 2.27
CA ILE A 31 9.26 -4.26 3.59
C ILE A 31 10.32 -4.99 4.43
N ALA A 32 10.17 -6.31 4.53
CA ALA A 32 11.09 -7.15 5.30
C ALA A 32 12.42 -7.35 4.56
N GLY A 33 12.42 -7.33 3.22
CA GLY A 33 13.62 -7.34 2.39
C GLY A 33 14.37 -5.99 2.33
N ARG A 34 13.79 -4.92 2.90
CA ARG A 34 14.37 -3.57 2.95
C ARG A 34 14.76 -3.03 1.58
N ALA A 35 13.89 -3.21 0.59
CA ALA A 35 14.14 -2.77 -0.77
C ALA A 35 12.92 -2.14 -1.41
N ALA A 36 13.15 -1.17 -2.29
CA ALA A 36 12.13 -0.59 -3.17
C ALA A 36 12.49 -0.88 -4.62
N TYR A 37 11.47 -1.00 -5.46
CA TYR A 37 11.61 -1.42 -6.85
C TYR A 37 10.83 -0.52 -7.79
N ALA A 38 11.35 -0.37 -9.02
CA ALA A 38 10.65 0.23 -10.14
C ALA A 38 10.86 -0.66 -11.39
N TYR A 39 9.77 -1.11 -12.00
CA TYR A 39 9.79 -2.03 -13.13
C TYR A 39 9.01 -1.48 -14.31
N GLN A 40 9.65 -1.35 -15.46
CA GLN A 40 9.00 -0.99 -16.72
C GLN A 40 8.62 -2.26 -17.51
N PRO A 41 7.33 -2.59 -17.66
CA PRO A 41 6.92 -3.86 -18.27
C PRO A 41 7.35 -4.03 -19.73
N GLU A 42 7.37 -2.95 -20.52
CA GLU A 42 7.68 -3.01 -21.95
C GLU A 42 9.17 -3.28 -22.21
N SER A 43 10.06 -2.57 -21.51
CA SER A 43 11.51 -2.73 -21.67
C SER A 43 12.09 -3.80 -20.75
N THR A 44 11.31 -4.31 -19.81
CA THR A 44 11.72 -5.18 -18.70
C THR A 44 12.80 -4.58 -17.78
N ARG A 45 12.99 -3.25 -17.83
CA ARG A 45 13.94 -2.54 -16.98
C ARG A 45 13.50 -2.64 -15.52
N LEU A 46 14.37 -3.17 -14.67
CA LEU A 46 14.18 -3.21 -13.22
C LEU A 46 15.23 -2.32 -12.54
N ARG A 47 14.79 -1.42 -11.69
CA ARG A 47 15.62 -0.67 -10.73
C ARG A 47 15.26 -1.11 -9.32
N GLN A 48 16.28 -1.12 -8.45
CA GLN A 48 16.14 -1.50 -7.06
C GLN A 48 17.02 -0.63 -6.17
N TRP A 49 16.52 -0.31 -4.98
CA TRP A 49 17.23 0.45 -3.96
C TRP A 49 17.11 -0.28 -2.63
N HIS A 50 18.23 -0.43 -1.93
CA HIS A 50 18.29 -1.11 -0.63
C HIS A 50 18.41 -0.08 0.49
N PHE A 51 17.80 -0.38 1.63
CA PHE A 51 17.72 0.49 2.78
C PHE A 51 18.23 -0.21 4.04
N ASP A 52 18.71 0.58 5.00
CA ASP A 52 19.16 0.05 6.29
C ASP A 52 17.97 -0.40 7.17
N GLU A 53 16.79 0.17 6.93
CA GLU A 53 15.54 -0.07 7.66
C GLU A 53 14.41 -0.55 6.72
N PRO A 54 13.32 -1.14 7.25
CA PRO A 54 12.14 -1.44 6.46
C PRO A 54 11.57 -0.20 5.74
N VAL A 55 11.41 -0.34 4.43
CA VAL A 55 10.77 0.65 3.56
C VAL A 55 9.36 0.16 3.24
N SER A 56 8.34 0.97 3.50
CA SER A 56 6.93 0.59 3.43
C SER A 56 6.20 1.15 2.22
N ALA A 57 6.75 2.16 1.54
CA ALA A 57 6.21 2.64 0.28
C ALA A 57 7.25 3.36 -0.58
N ILE A 58 6.97 3.40 -1.87
CA ILE A 58 7.65 4.23 -2.88
C ILE A 58 6.58 4.84 -3.78
N VAL A 59 6.63 6.16 -3.99
CA VAL A 59 5.68 6.89 -4.86
C VAL A 59 6.42 7.94 -5.69
N PRO A 60 5.94 8.28 -6.90
CA PRO A 60 6.50 9.37 -7.68
C PRO A 60 6.34 10.71 -6.97
N ARG A 61 7.26 11.63 -7.23
CA ARG A 61 7.26 12.99 -6.69
C ARG A 61 7.33 14.02 -7.81
N ALA A 62 6.51 15.06 -7.72
CA ALA A 62 6.52 16.18 -8.66
C ALA A 62 7.91 16.85 -8.70
N GLY A 63 8.38 17.21 -9.89
CA GLY A 63 9.73 17.75 -10.08
C GLY A 63 10.83 16.68 -10.23
N GLY A 64 10.46 15.40 -10.21
CA GLY A 64 11.33 14.26 -10.48
C GLY A 64 11.84 13.60 -9.20
N HIS A 65 12.13 12.29 -9.33
CA HIS A 65 12.47 11.32 -8.28
C HIS A 65 11.27 10.62 -7.61
N TYR A 66 11.56 9.87 -6.56
CA TYR A 66 10.60 9.15 -5.73
C TYR A 66 10.62 9.68 -4.30
N LEU A 67 9.48 9.59 -3.63
CA LEU A 67 9.36 9.68 -2.18
C LEU A 67 9.23 8.27 -1.63
N VAL A 68 9.93 7.97 -0.54
CA VAL A 68 9.83 6.69 0.18
C VAL A 68 9.37 6.91 1.62
N ALA A 69 8.54 6.00 2.12
CA ALA A 69 8.26 5.89 3.55
C ALA A 69 9.17 4.81 4.13
N THR A 70 10.03 5.18 5.07
CA THR A 70 10.95 4.26 5.76
C THR A 70 11.14 4.73 7.18
N GLY A 71 11.52 3.83 8.09
CA GLY A 71 11.69 4.17 9.50
C GLY A 71 10.45 4.87 10.06
N ARG A 72 10.57 6.17 10.36
CA ARG A 72 9.53 7.01 10.99
C ARG A 72 9.08 8.20 10.13
N GLY A 73 9.42 8.25 8.84
CA GLY A 73 9.18 9.45 8.03
C GLY A 73 9.09 9.20 6.54
N ALA A 74 8.93 10.32 5.83
CA ALA A 74 8.96 10.40 4.38
C ALA A 74 10.26 11.06 3.92
N TYR A 75 10.92 10.44 2.94
CA TYR A 75 12.23 10.85 2.46
C TYR A 75 12.27 10.90 0.94
N GLY A 76 12.92 11.91 0.38
CA GLY A 76 13.21 11.98 -1.04
C GLY A 76 14.36 11.03 -1.39
N LEU A 77 14.16 10.17 -2.39
CA LEU A 77 15.14 9.19 -2.86
C LEU A 77 15.98 9.76 -4.00
N ASN A 78 17.30 9.79 -3.83
CA ASN A 78 18.22 9.97 -4.96
C ASN A 78 18.32 8.65 -5.74
N VAL A 79 17.80 8.65 -6.97
CA VAL A 79 17.70 7.44 -7.80
C VAL A 79 19.05 6.88 -8.25
N ASP A 80 20.10 7.71 -8.32
CA ASP A 80 21.43 7.30 -8.78
C ASP A 80 22.26 6.69 -7.65
N THR A 81 22.15 7.23 -6.43
CA THR A 81 22.97 6.83 -5.29
C THR A 81 22.22 5.96 -4.28
N GLY A 82 20.89 5.95 -4.31
CA GLY A 82 20.05 5.34 -3.28
C GLY A 82 19.97 6.14 -1.98
N ALA A 83 20.63 7.30 -1.89
CA ALA A 83 20.60 8.13 -0.68
C ALA A 83 19.21 8.74 -0.46
N ILE A 84 18.78 8.78 0.80
CA ILE A 84 17.51 9.39 1.21
C ILE A 84 17.74 10.73 1.92
N ASN A 85 16.87 11.70 1.67
CA ASN A 85 16.90 13.01 2.33
C ASN A 85 15.55 13.28 3.02
N PRO A 86 15.54 13.73 4.29
CA PRO A 86 14.30 13.92 5.03
C PRO A 86 13.42 14.98 4.38
N ILE A 87 12.13 14.66 4.21
CA ILE A 87 11.08 15.59 3.79
C ILE A 87 10.14 15.87 4.96
N ALA A 88 9.71 14.81 5.66
CA ALA A 88 8.80 14.93 6.78
C ALA A 88 9.00 13.82 7.81
N GLU A 89 9.23 14.20 9.07
CA GLU A 89 9.36 13.28 10.21
C GLU A 89 8.37 13.70 11.31
N PRO A 90 7.24 12.99 11.49
CA PRO A 90 6.27 13.33 12.50
C PRO A 90 6.83 13.19 13.92
N ALA A 91 7.00 14.31 14.63
CA ALA A 91 7.60 14.34 15.97
C ALA A 91 6.87 13.49 17.03
N GLY A 92 5.57 13.22 16.82
CA GLY A 92 4.73 12.43 17.72
C GLY A 92 4.72 10.92 17.46
N GLU A 93 5.43 10.44 16.43
CA GLU A 93 5.47 9.02 16.09
C GLU A 93 6.14 8.20 17.22
N PRO A 94 5.57 7.09 17.71
CA PRO A 94 6.23 6.25 18.72
C PRO A 94 7.54 5.63 18.21
N GLN A 95 8.53 5.47 19.10
CA GLN A 95 9.85 4.91 18.73
C GLN A 95 9.78 3.41 18.35
N GLY A 96 8.84 2.66 18.93
CA GLY A 96 8.64 1.24 18.65
C GLY A 96 7.85 0.96 17.36
N ASN A 97 7.44 1.99 16.63
CA ASN A 97 6.66 1.85 15.42
C ASN A 97 7.53 1.82 14.17
N ARG A 98 6.98 1.25 13.11
CA ARG A 98 7.44 1.40 11.72
C ARG A 98 6.31 1.95 10.85
N THR A 99 6.66 2.60 9.76
CA THR A 99 5.70 2.86 8.67
C THR A 99 5.20 1.55 8.07
N ASN A 100 3.95 1.51 7.58
CA ASN A 100 3.34 0.30 6.99
C ASN A 100 2.57 0.56 5.70
N GLU A 101 1.60 1.47 5.72
CA GLU A 101 0.80 1.82 4.55
C GLU A 101 1.01 3.30 4.23
N ALA A 102 1.24 3.61 2.95
CA ALA A 102 1.37 5.01 2.53
C ALA A 102 0.94 5.20 1.07
N ARG A 103 0.19 6.28 0.86
CA ARG A 103 -0.43 6.61 -0.43
C ARG A 103 -0.50 8.11 -0.62
N VAL A 104 -0.50 8.53 -1.87
CA VAL A 104 -0.75 9.92 -2.23
C VAL A 104 -2.23 10.06 -2.54
N ASP A 105 -2.87 11.08 -1.97
CA ASP A 105 -4.26 11.37 -2.26
C ASP A 105 -4.46 12.10 -3.61
N PRO A 106 -5.71 12.22 -4.11
CA PRO A 106 -5.98 12.91 -5.37
C PRO A 106 -5.52 14.38 -5.45
N GLN A 107 -5.08 14.97 -4.34
CA GLN A 107 -4.65 16.36 -4.23
C GLN A 107 -3.12 16.46 -4.07
N GLY A 108 -2.41 15.34 -4.22
CA GLY A 108 -0.96 15.28 -4.16
C GLY A 108 -0.39 15.30 -2.74
N ARG A 109 -1.20 15.10 -1.70
CA ARG A 109 -0.72 15.04 -0.31
C ARG A 109 -0.30 13.62 0.03
N PHE A 110 0.82 13.44 0.72
CA PHE A 110 1.33 12.13 1.09
C PHE A 110 0.78 11.71 2.44
N TRP A 111 0.05 10.60 2.47
CA TRP A 111 -0.48 10.02 3.70
C TRP A 111 0.35 8.81 4.08
N MET A 112 0.76 8.78 5.34
CA MET A 112 1.67 7.78 5.88
C MET A 112 1.11 7.24 7.19
N ALA A 113 0.89 5.94 7.24
CA ALA A 113 0.38 5.23 8.39
C ALA A 113 1.46 4.34 8.99
N SER A 114 1.45 4.23 10.31
CA SER A 114 2.39 3.42 11.08
C SER A 114 1.68 2.35 11.90
N MET A 115 2.46 1.45 12.47
CA MET A 115 2.02 0.39 13.39
C MET A 115 3.18 0.01 14.31
N GLU A 116 2.89 -0.69 15.40
CA GLU A 116 3.93 -1.33 16.21
C GLU A 116 4.79 -2.23 15.31
N ASN A 117 6.11 -2.17 15.49
CA ASN A 117 7.02 -2.95 14.67
C ASN A 117 6.85 -4.46 14.92
N ASN A 118 6.43 -5.17 13.87
CA ASN A 118 6.26 -6.62 13.87
C ASN A 118 7.44 -7.37 13.22
N ILE A 119 8.59 -6.71 13.02
CA ILE A 119 9.78 -7.33 12.41
C ILE A 119 10.88 -7.41 13.47
N GLY A 120 11.20 -8.64 13.89
CA GLY A 120 12.22 -8.92 14.90
C GLY A 120 13.65 -8.58 14.44
N PRO A 121 14.62 -8.55 15.37
CA PRO A 121 16.02 -8.26 15.05
C PRO A 121 16.67 -9.22 14.04
N ASP A 122 16.15 -10.45 13.95
CA ASP A 122 16.55 -11.49 13.00
C ASP A 122 15.76 -11.44 11.67
N GLY A 123 14.87 -10.45 11.51
CA GLY A 123 13.97 -10.33 10.36
C GLY A 123 12.75 -11.24 10.42
N GLY A 124 12.50 -11.93 11.53
CA GLY A 124 11.30 -12.76 11.74
C GLY A 124 10.06 -11.95 12.08
N ASP A 125 8.88 -12.57 11.91
CA ASP A 125 7.60 -12.00 12.38
C ASP A 125 7.52 -12.06 13.91
N ILE A 126 7.13 -10.95 14.52
CA ILE A 126 6.81 -10.86 15.95
C ILE A 126 5.41 -10.26 16.14
N PRO A 127 4.64 -10.65 17.17
CA PRO A 127 3.28 -10.17 17.33
C PRO A 127 3.20 -8.66 17.57
N VAL A 128 2.19 -8.02 16.96
CA VAL A 128 1.71 -6.70 17.38
C VAL A 128 0.90 -6.85 18.67
N ALA A 129 1.38 -6.28 19.76
CA ALA A 129 0.80 -6.37 21.09
C ALA A 129 -0.04 -5.13 21.45
N GLU A 130 0.29 -3.97 20.90
CA GLU A 130 -0.36 -2.69 21.20
C GLU A 130 -0.81 -1.97 19.92
N SER A 131 -1.92 -1.24 20.01
CA SER A 131 -2.41 -0.40 18.91
C SER A 131 -1.76 0.99 18.97
N THR A 132 -0.45 1.07 18.73
CA THR A 132 0.34 2.31 18.80
C THR A 132 0.41 3.06 17.47
N GLY A 133 -0.15 2.50 16.39
CA GLY A 133 -0.10 3.08 15.06
C GLY A 133 -0.78 4.45 14.95
N MET A 134 -0.27 5.27 14.04
CA MET A 134 -0.76 6.62 13.76
C MET A 134 -0.95 6.81 12.25
N LEU A 135 -1.89 7.68 11.87
CA LEU A 135 -2.07 8.12 10.50
C LEU A 135 -1.69 9.60 10.39
N TRP A 136 -0.78 9.91 9.48
CA TRP A 136 -0.28 11.25 9.21
C TRP A 136 -0.61 11.65 7.79
N CYS A 137 -0.87 12.94 7.57
CA CYS A 137 -0.84 13.54 6.25
C CYS A 137 0.27 14.59 6.23
N ILE A 138 1.03 14.55 5.15
CA ILE A 138 2.10 15.46 4.80
C ILE A 138 1.60 16.22 3.57
N ASP A 139 1.35 17.51 3.76
CA ASP A 139 0.87 18.37 2.70
C ASP A 139 1.98 18.71 1.71
N THR A 140 1.62 19.29 0.56
CA THR A 140 2.53 19.73 -0.50
C THR A 140 3.54 20.78 -0.06
N ASP A 141 3.26 21.53 1.03
CA ASP A 141 4.19 22.47 1.66
C ASP A 141 5.03 21.83 2.79
N HIS A 142 4.94 20.50 2.92
CA HIS A 142 5.60 19.64 3.91
C HIS A 142 5.05 19.79 5.33
N SER A 143 3.97 20.55 5.53
CA SER A 143 3.28 20.58 6.81
C SER A 143 2.70 19.21 7.17
N ILE A 144 2.83 18.84 8.45
CA ILE A 144 2.44 17.52 8.95
C ILE A 144 1.26 17.67 9.89
N ARG A 145 0.20 16.90 9.67
CA ARG A 145 -0.92 16.77 10.61
C ARG A 145 -1.20 15.32 10.95
N ARG A 146 -1.49 15.07 12.23
CA ARG A 146 -2.02 13.78 12.69
C ARG A 146 -3.50 13.69 12.36
N VAL A 147 -3.90 12.60 11.74
CA VAL A 147 -5.30 12.28 11.44
C VAL A 147 -5.88 11.38 12.51
N GLU A 148 -5.15 10.31 12.84
CA GLU A 148 -5.65 9.25 13.69
C GLU A 148 -4.51 8.64 14.52
N SER A 149 -4.89 8.01 15.62
CA SER A 149 -4.02 7.28 16.54
C SER A 149 -4.78 6.09 17.11
N GLY A 150 -4.05 5.14 17.70
CA GLY A 150 -4.69 3.95 18.26
C GLY A 150 -4.94 2.87 17.21
N ILE A 151 -4.15 2.87 16.13
CA ILE A 151 -4.28 1.93 15.02
C ILE A 151 -3.50 0.66 15.36
N GLY A 152 -4.11 -0.50 15.12
CA GLY A 152 -3.46 -1.80 15.29
C GLY A 152 -2.42 -2.07 14.20
N ILE A 153 -2.90 -2.43 13.02
CA ILE A 153 -2.07 -2.63 11.82
C ILE A 153 -2.73 -1.82 10.71
N SER A 154 -2.05 -0.75 10.29
CA SER A 154 -2.56 0.21 9.32
C SER A 154 -2.44 -0.32 7.89
N ASN A 155 -3.55 -0.47 7.19
CA ASN A 155 -3.59 -0.99 5.82
C ASN A 155 -4.68 -0.29 5.03
N SER A 156 -4.69 -0.47 3.70
CA SER A 156 -5.63 0.18 2.78
C SER A 156 -5.67 1.70 2.94
N LEU A 157 -5.34 2.45 1.89
CA LEU A 157 -5.53 3.89 1.93
C LEU A 157 -5.92 4.39 0.55
N VAL A 158 -7.22 4.56 0.33
CA VAL A 158 -7.76 4.93 -0.99
C VAL A 158 -8.89 5.95 -0.86
N TRP A 159 -9.13 6.70 -1.94
CA TRP A 159 -10.17 7.73 -2.00
C TRP A 159 -11.18 7.40 -3.08
N SER A 160 -12.44 7.78 -2.85
CA SER A 160 -13.50 7.62 -3.86
C SER A 160 -13.22 8.48 -5.10
N PRO A 161 -13.69 8.07 -6.31
CA PRO A 161 -13.53 8.89 -7.52
C PRO A 161 -14.20 10.27 -7.43
N ASP A 162 -15.30 10.37 -6.68
CA ASP A 162 -15.99 11.65 -6.42
C ASP A 162 -15.29 12.54 -5.39
N GLN A 163 -14.16 12.09 -4.83
CA GLN A 163 -13.35 12.82 -3.85
C GLN A 163 -14.09 13.25 -2.58
N THR A 164 -15.10 12.49 -2.16
CA THR A 164 -15.86 12.75 -0.93
C THR A 164 -15.57 11.76 0.20
N ARG A 165 -14.84 10.67 -0.08
CA ARG A 165 -14.59 9.58 0.89
C ARG A 165 -13.15 9.14 0.88
N MET A 166 -12.66 8.82 2.07
CA MET A 166 -11.40 8.10 2.30
C MET A 166 -11.72 6.75 2.95
N TYR A 167 -11.01 5.71 2.54
CA TYR A 167 -11.14 4.36 3.07
C TYR A 167 -9.83 3.93 3.73
N PHE A 168 -9.94 3.32 4.91
CA PHE A 168 -8.79 2.90 5.69
C PHE A 168 -9.06 1.59 6.42
N ALA A 169 -8.15 0.62 6.39
CA ALA A 169 -8.30 -0.64 7.09
C ALA A 169 -7.44 -0.70 8.35
N ASP A 170 -8.01 -1.32 9.39
CA ASP A 170 -7.24 -1.81 10.53
C ASP A 170 -7.36 -3.34 10.57
N THR A 171 -6.25 -4.01 10.26
CA THR A 171 -6.18 -5.46 10.14
C THR A 171 -6.51 -6.16 11.46
N LEU A 172 -6.09 -5.60 12.60
CA LEU A 172 -6.37 -6.20 13.92
C LEU A 172 -7.85 -6.06 14.30
N GLN A 173 -8.48 -4.95 13.91
CA GLN A 173 -9.91 -4.75 14.11
C GLN A 173 -10.77 -5.51 13.09
N ARG A 174 -10.16 -6.03 12.00
CA ARG A 174 -10.85 -6.70 10.88
C ARG A 174 -11.92 -5.82 10.23
N VAL A 175 -11.68 -4.52 10.15
CA VAL A 175 -12.61 -3.54 9.61
C VAL A 175 -11.94 -2.70 8.55
N ILE A 176 -12.68 -2.45 7.46
CA ILE A 176 -12.42 -1.32 6.56
C ILE A 176 -13.37 -0.20 6.99
N TRP A 177 -12.79 0.94 7.34
CA TRP A 177 -13.46 2.18 7.70
C TRP A 177 -13.68 3.05 6.47
N VAL A 178 -14.72 3.88 6.51
CA VAL A 178 -14.91 5.00 5.59
C VAL A 178 -15.06 6.29 6.39
N TYR A 179 -14.51 7.36 5.85
CA TYR A 179 -14.53 8.71 6.37
C TYR A 179 -15.18 9.61 5.33
N ASP A 180 -15.86 10.65 5.79
CA ASP A 180 -16.10 11.79 4.92
C ASP A 180 -14.77 12.52 4.76
N TRP A 181 -14.39 12.83 3.52
CA TRP A 181 -13.11 13.43 3.19
C TRP A 181 -13.32 14.73 2.42
N ASP A 182 -12.73 15.81 2.93
CA ASP A 182 -12.70 17.10 2.24
C ASP A 182 -11.43 17.19 1.39
N ALA A 183 -11.59 17.18 0.06
CA ALA A 183 -10.45 17.27 -0.85
C ALA A 183 -9.68 18.59 -0.73
N THR A 184 -10.34 19.69 -0.37
CA THR A 184 -9.71 21.01 -0.26
C THR A 184 -8.82 21.10 0.97
N SER A 185 -9.33 20.72 2.14
CA SER A 185 -8.59 20.82 3.41
C SER A 185 -7.79 19.56 3.75
N GLY A 186 -8.16 18.43 3.17
CA GLY A 186 -7.65 17.11 3.52
C GLY A 186 -8.23 16.49 4.79
N GLU A 187 -9.18 17.15 5.42
CA GLU A 187 -9.78 16.65 6.65
C GLU A 187 -10.54 15.35 6.41
N ALA A 188 -10.30 14.36 7.27
CA ALA A 188 -11.06 13.12 7.33
C ALA A 188 -11.89 13.10 8.62
N SER A 189 -13.19 12.90 8.50
CA SER A 189 -14.15 12.98 9.61
C SER A 189 -15.24 11.90 9.50
N ASN A 190 -16.15 11.84 10.49
CA ASN A 190 -17.32 10.95 10.48
C ASN A 190 -17.00 9.47 10.19
N ARG A 191 -15.91 8.97 10.80
CA ARG A 191 -15.46 7.58 10.69
C ARG A 191 -16.60 6.61 11.02
N ARG A 192 -16.85 5.67 10.12
CA ARG A 192 -17.87 4.62 10.26
C ARG A 192 -17.43 3.34 9.56
N VAL A 193 -17.98 2.20 9.97
CA VAL A 193 -17.68 0.91 9.34
C VAL A 193 -18.17 0.95 7.89
N PHE A 194 -17.27 0.66 6.95
CA PHE A 194 -17.62 0.40 5.55
C PHE A 194 -17.87 -1.09 5.35
N ALA A 195 -16.94 -1.93 5.80
CA ALA A 195 -17.06 -3.38 5.75
C ALA A 195 -16.42 -4.02 6.98
N ALA A 196 -17.17 -4.91 7.64
CA ALA A 196 -16.59 -5.90 8.55
C ALA A 196 -16.05 -7.06 7.70
N THR A 197 -14.90 -7.60 8.07
CA THR A 197 -14.13 -8.48 7.18
C THR A 197 -13.80 -9.84 7.79
N GLU A 198 -14.55 -10.23 8.81
CA GLU A 198 -14.43 -11.55 9.44
C GLU A 198 -14.72 -12.69 8.46
N GLY A 199 -14.03 -13.82 8.62
CA GLY A 199 -14.32 -15.06 7.90
C GLY A 199 -13.63 -15.22 6.54
N CYS A 200 -12.90 -14.22 6.03
CA CYS A 200 -12.18 -14.33 4.76
C CYS A 200 -10.83 -13.59 4.80
N GLY A 201 -9.82 -14.17 5.47
CA GLY A 201 -8.50 -13.53 5.65
C GLY A 201 -8.59 -12.22 6.44
N ASN A 202 -7.50 -11.46 6.46
CA ASN A 202 -7.49 -10.11 7.04
C ASN A 202 -7.43 -9.04 5.94
N PRO A 203 -8.00 -7.83 6.15
CA PRO A 203 -7.93 -6.76 5.18
C PRO A 203 -6.51 -6.23 5.10
N ASP A 204 -5.97 -6.16 3.89
CA ASP A 204 -4.64 -5.65 3.67
C ASP A 204 -4.68 -4.40 2.76
N GLY A 205 -3.74 -4.20 1.84
CA GLY A 205 -3.77 -3.10 0.88
C GLY A 205 -4.93 -3.15 -0.12
N SER A 206 -5.30 -1.99 -0.66
CA SER A 206 -6.42 -1.83 -1.59
C SER A 206 -6.13 -0.93 -2.79
N ALA A 207 -6.95 -1.11 -3.83
CA ALA A 207 -7.07 -0.19 -4.97
C ALA A 207 -8.53 0.26 -5.17
N MET A 208 -8.73 1.41 -5.81
CA MET A 208 -10.04 1.93 -6.20
C MET A 208 -10.21 1.83 -7.71
N ASP A 209 -11.39 1.39 -8.16
CA ASP A 209 -11.76 1.48 -9.58
C ASP A 209 -12.60 2.73 -9.90
N GLU A 210 -12.72 3.06 -11.19
CA GLU A 210 -13.46 4.25 -11.62
C GLU A 210 -14.98 4.14 -11.39
N GLU A 211 -15.50 2.95 -11.07
CA GLU A 211 -16.90 2.74 -10.67
C GLU A 211 -17.12 3.01 -9.16
N GLY A 212 -16.05 3.37 -8.42
CA GLY A 212 -16.09 3.60 -6.99
C GLY A 212 -16.10 2.33 -6.15
N CYS A 213 -15.74 1.18 -6.72
CA CYS A 213 -15.61 -0.07 -5.99
C CYS A 213 -14.18 -0.26 -5.48
N LEU A 214 -14.08 -0.70 -4.23
CA LEU A 214 -12.82 -0.93 -3.52
C LEU A 214 -12.37 -2.38 -3.69
N TRP A 215 -11.16 -2.60 -4.18
CA TRP A 215 -10.53 -3.91 -4.33
C TRP A 215 -9.55 -4.12 -3.19
N ASN A 216 -9.87 -5.02 -2.26
CA ASN A 216 -9.06 -5.28 -1.07
C ASN A 216 -8.38 -6.64 -1.15
N ALA A 217 -7.04 -6.65 -1.03
CA ALA A 217 -6.28 -7.88 -0.86
C ALA A 217 -6.58 -8.51 0.51
N ARG A 218 -6.72 -9.85 0.52
CA ARG A 218 -7.10 -10.61 1.71
C ARG A 218 -5.94 -11.48 2.18
N TRP A 219 -5.15 -10.95 3.11
CA TRP A 219 -4.02 -11.66 3.69
C TRP A 219 -4.46 -13.00 4.30
N GLY A 220 -3.81 -14.08 3.89
CA GLY A 220 -4.07 -15.44 4.36
C GLY A 220 -5.28 -16.14 3.72
N ALA A 221 -6.00 -15.50 2.78
CA ALA A 221 -7.16 -16.06 2.11
C ALA A 221 -6.98 -16.28 0.61
N GLY A 222 -5.88 -15.82 0.01
CA GLY A 222 -5.61 -15.98 -1.41
C GLY A 222 -6.66 -15.42 -2.34
N CYS A 223 -7.22 -14.27 -2.00
CA CYS A 223 -8.18 -13.59 -2.85
C CYS A 223 -8.11 -12.06 -2.72
N ILE A 224 -8.76 -11.40 -3.67
CA ILE A 224 -9.14 -9.99 -3.61
C ILE A 224 -10.66 -9.93 -3.55
N ILE A 225 -11.20 -9.13 -2.63
CA ILE A 225 -12.64 -8.84 -2.57
C ILE A 225 -12.88 -7.46 -3.15
N ARG A 226 -13.80 -7.37 -4.12
CA ARG A 226 -14.30 -6.11 -4.64
C ARG A 226 -15.58 -5.74 -3.90
N TYR A 227 -15.57 -4.61 -3.20
CA TYR A 227 -16.71 -4.04 -2.50
C TYR A 227 -17.33 -2.91 -3.30
N ARG A 228 -18.66 -2.85 -3.30
CA ARG A 228 -19.44 -1.72 -3.84
C ARG A 228 -19.34 -0.49 -2.94
N PRO A 229 -19.70 0.71 -3.43
CA PRO A 229 -19.72 1.94 -2.61
C PRO A 229 -20.59 1.88 -1.34
N ASP A 230 -21.50 0.90 -1.23
CA ASP A 230 -22.34 0.64 -0.05
C ASP A 230 -21.78 -0.40 0.93
N GLY A 231 -20.59 -0.95 0.64
CA GLY A 231 -19.93 -1.97 1.47
C GLY A 231 -20.34 -3.42 1.15
N SER A 232 -21.29 -3.63 0.24
CA SER A 232 -21.66 -4.99 -0.21
C SER A 232 -20.58 -5.59 -1.11
N ILE A 233 -20.42 -6.92 -1.07
CA ILE A 233 -19.48 -7.63 -1.92
C ILE A 233 -20.05 -7.69 -3.35
N ASP A 234 -19.30 -7.17 -4.33
CA ASP A 234 -19.57 -7.39 -5.76
C ASP A 234 -19.07 -8.76 -6.22
N ARG A 235 -17.80 -9.05 -5.93
CA ARG A 235 -17.15 -10.30 -6.33
C ARG A 235 -15.93 -10.61 -5.48
N ILE A 236 -15.56 -11.88 -5.49
CA ILE A 236 -14.31 -12.40 -4.95
C ILE A 236 -13.48 -12.89 -6.14
N VAL A 237 -12.21 -12.51 -6.19
CA VAL A 237 -11.26 -12.87 -7.25
C VAL A 237 -10.14 -13.67 -6.61
N ASP A 238 -10.03 -14.95 -7.00
CA ASP A 238 -8.96 -15.81 -6.52
C ASP A 238 -7.59 -15.34 -7.02
N VAL A 239 -6.60 -15.38 -6.13
CA VAL A 239 -5.20 -15.06 -6.38
C VAL A 239 -4.37 -16.31 -6.06
N PRO A 240 -3.44 -16.75 -6.94
CA PRO A 240 -2.70 -18.00 -6.75
C PRO A 240 -1.58 -17.92 -5.70
N ALA A 241 -1.76 -17.15 -4.63
CA ALA A 241 -0.85 -16.98 -3.50
C ALA A 241 -1.68 -16.97 -2.21
N ARG A 242 -1.14 -17.45 -1.10
CA ARG A 242 -1.87 -17.48 0.19
C ARG A 242 -2.00 -16.08 0.80
N CYS A 243 -0.97 -15.25 0.66
CA CYS A 243 -0.91 -13.91 1.23
C CYS A 243 -0.78 -12.83 0.14
N PRO A 244 -1.85 -12.54 -0.63
CA PRO A 244 -1.93 -11.29 -1.36
C PRO A 244 -1.94 -10.14 -0.35
N SER A 245 -1.05 -9.18 -0.55
CA SER A 245 -0.78 -8.10 0.41
C SER A 245 -1.39 -6.79 -0.05
N SER A 246 -1.32 -6.46 -1.33
CA SER A 246 -1.92 -5.23 -1.86
C SER A 246 -2.15 -5.33 -3.38
N CYS A 247 -2.81 -4.33 -3.95
CA CYS A 247 -3.06 -4.26 -5.38
C CYS A 247 -3.10 -2.83 -5.91
N VAL A 248 -2.89 -2.69 -7.22
CA VAL A 248 -3.01 -1.42 -7.96
C VAL A 248 -3.39 -1.70 -9.41
N PHE A 249 -4.12 -0.77 -10.03
CA PHE A 249 -4.36 -0.81 -11.46
C PHE A 249 -3.25 -0.07 -12.21
N GLY A 250 -2.77 -0.67 -13.30
CA GLY A 250 -1.74 -0.11 -14.14
C GLY A 250 -1.90 -0.47 -15.61
N GLY A 251 -0.85 -0.21 -16.38
CA GLY A 251 -0.89 -0.17 -17.84
C GLY A 251 -1.48 1.14 -18.36
N SER A 252 -1.21 1.45 -19.64
CA SER A 252 -1.64 2.70 -20.28
C SER A 252 -3.16 2.89 -20.34
N ASP A 253 -3.94 1.81 -20.23
CA ASP A 253 -5.41 1.84 -20.17
C ASP A 253 -5.97 1.65 -18.76
N ARG A 254 -5.11 1.45 -17.74
CA ARG A 254 -5.45 1.13 -16.35
C ARG A 254 -6.32 -0.12 -16.18
N LYS A 255 -6.19 -1.09 -17.09
CA LYS A 255 -6.94 -2.36 -17.08
C LYS A 255 -6.08 -3.58 -16.77
N THR A 256 -4.88 -3.37 -16.23
CA THR A 256 -4.08 -4.45 -15.63
C THR A 256 -4.11 -4.32 -14.13
N LEU A 257 -4.63 -5.32 -13.41
CA LEU A 257 -4.56 -5.38 -11.95
C LEU A 257 -3.24 -6.06 -11.57
N TYR A 258 -2.35 -5.29 -10.95
CA TYR A 258 -1.14 -5.80 -10.31
C TYR A 258 -1.43 -6.12 -8.86
N VAL A 259 -0.85 -7.22 -8.37
CA VAL A 259 -1.04 -7.72 -7.00
C VAL A 259 0.32 -8.07 -6.43
N THR A 260 0.69 -7.44 -5.32
CA THR A 260 1.82 -7.87 -4.52
C THR A 260 1.39 -9.00 -3.60
N THR A 261 2.31 -9.91 -3.32
CA THR A 261 2.09 -11.02 -2.41
C THR A 261 3.33 -11.19 -1.53
N ALA A 262 3.21 -12.02 -0.49
CA ALA A 262 4.26 -12.19 0.51
C ALA A 262 4.38 -13.65 0.97
N TYR A 263 5.53 -13.97 1.56
CA TYR A 263 5.75 -15.18 2.35
C TYR A 263 6.26 -14.88 3.76
N PHE A 264 6.19 -13.62 4.22
CA PHE A 264 6.59 -13.22 5.56
C PHE A 264 5.84 -14.01 6.64
N GLY A 265 6.59 -14.51 7.64
CA GLY A 265 6.05 -15.39 8.68
C GLY A 265 5.69 -16.81 8.21
N MET A 266 5.86 -17.14 6.91
CA MET A 266 5.50 -18.44 6.36
C MET A 266 6.69 -19.43 6.36
N PRO A 267 6.52 -20.65 6.91
CA PRO A 267 7.51 -21.72 6.78
C PRO A 267 7.75 -22.07 5.32
N GLU A 268 9.00 -22.38 4.95
CA GLU A 268 9.37 -22.71 3.57
C GLU A 268 8.53 -23.87 3.00
N SER A 269 8.21 -24.87 3.82
CA SER A 269 7.40 -26.03 3.42
C SER A 269 5.94 -25.69 3.05
N GLU A 270 5.45 -24.50 3.43
CA GLU A 270 4.08 -24.05 3.15
C GLU A 270 3.99 -23.08 1.97
N ARG A 271 5.13 -22.66 1.41
CA ARG A 271 5.18 -21.67 0.33
C ARG A 271 4.74 -22.28 -1.00
N GLY A 272 3.75 -21.67 -1.63
CA GLY A 272 3.36 -21.94 -3.00
C GLY A 272 4.22 -21.17 -4.03
N GLU A 273 4.04 -21.50 -5.30
CA GLU A 273 4.85 -20.93 -6.39
C GLU A 273 4.73 -19.40 -6.53
N SER A 274 3.59 -18.82 -6.14
CA SER A 274 3.35 -17.38 -6.25
C SER A 274 3.41 -16.64 -4.91
N ASP A 275 3.71 -17.30 -3.79
CA ASP A 275 3.91 -16.58 -2.53
C ASP A 275 5.18 -15.72 -2.63
N GLY A 276 5.02 -14.41 -2.46
CA GLY A 276 6.08 -13.42 -2.69
C GLY A 276 6.19 -12.94 -4.14
N ALA A 277 5.34 -13.37 -5.08
CA ALA A 277 5.37 -12.85 -6.44
C ALA A 277 4.72 -11.47 -6.56
N LEU A 278 5.20 -10.67 -7.53
CA LEU A 278 4.40 -9.64 -8.18
C LEU A 278 3.58 -10.29 -9.29
N LEU A 279 2.25 -10.26 -9.17
CA LEU A 279 1.31 -10.85 -10.11
C LEU A 279 0.62 -9.78 -10.95
N ALA A 280 0.22 -10.12 -12.17
CA ALA A 280 -0.60 -9.28 -13.03
C ALA A 280 -1.72 -10.07 -13.70
N ALA A 281 -2.89 -9.45 -13.85
CA ALA A 281 -3.99 -9.96 -14.67
C ALA A 281 -4.72 -8.82 -15.38
N ALA A 282 -5.14 -9.07 -16.62
CA ALA A 282 -6.04 -8.17 -17.33
C ALA A 282 -7.46 -8.23 -16.75
N THR A 283 -8.14 -7.09 -16.78
CA THR A 283 -9.53 -6.90 -16.36
C THR A 283 -10.28 -6.04 -17.38
N ASP A 284 -11.60 -6.11 -17.40
CA ASP A 284 -12.45 -5.21 -18.18
C ASP A 284 -12.73 -3.88 -17.45
N ILE A 285 -12.54 -3.87 -16.13
CA ILE A 285 -12.74 -2.72 -15.23
C ILE A 285 -11.49 -1.83 -15.23
N ARG A 286 -11.70 -0.52 -15.37
CA ARG A 286 -10.64 0.49 -15.35
C ARG A 286 -10.40 0.97 -13.92
N GLY A 287 -9.14 1.00 -13.53
CA GLY A 287 -8.72 1.55 -12.24
C GLY A 287 -8.66 3.07 -12.19
N GLN A 288 -8.78 3.62 -10.99
CA GLN A 288 -8.50 5.03 -10.72
C GLN A 288 -7.01 5.34 -10.94
N GLU A 289 -6.72 6.57 -11.35
CA GLU A 289 -5.37 7.05 -11.58
C GLU A 289 -4.58 7.24 -10.28
N CYS A 290 -3.31 6.86 -10.28
CA CYS A 290 -2.39 7.12 -9.18
C CYS A 290 -1.82 8.54 -9.30
N THR A 291 -1.86 9.29 -8.20
CA THR A 291 -1.37 10.68 -8.15
C THR A 291 0.06 10.72 -7.61
N PRO A 292 0.99 11.49 -8.19
CA PRO A 292 2.32 11.71 -7.61
C PRO A 292 2.23 12.66 -6.41
N TYR A 293 3.16 12.55 -5.45
CA TYR A 293 3.27 13.52 -4.37
C TYR A 293 3.60 14.91 -4.94
N GLY A 294 2.84 15.93 -4.56
CA GLY A 294 2.92 17.27 -5.15
C GLY A 294 3.95 18.20 -4.50
N GLY A 295 4.50 17.84 -3.33
CA GLY A 295 5.49 18.63 -2.61
C GLY A 295 6.95 18.25 -2.89
#